data_AF-C5LP71-F1
#
_entry.id   AF-C5LP71-F1
#
_cell.length_a   1.000
_cell.length_b   1.000
_cell.length_c   1.000
_cell.angle_alpha   90.00
_cell.angle_beta   90.00
_cell.angle_gamma   90.00
#
_symmetry.space_group_name_H-M   'P 1'
#
loop_
_entity.id
_entity.type
_entity.pdbx_description
1 polymer ?
#
loop_
_entity_poly.entity_id
_entity_poly.type
_entity_poly.pdbx_seq_one_letter_code
_entity_poly.pdbx_strand_id
1 'polypeptide(L)'
;MLCAIITWLLPVASALPDGVSRIIFDNIKTQKNLVYTPEEELQHFSRFERELQAKDVPLSSNELAELYEDTRPAIVQSLVDEINSKQNLWTASTDQERFYGRLKLCGTLLEEAEGLEEKVYPPGELAAIPSSFDARDAFKECKGVIGHVWDQSACGSCWAIAPVEAFNARLCIKSGGKFNQLLSAGEMLACCNS
;
A
#
# COMPACT_ATOMS: atom_id res chain seq x y z
N MET A 1 56.49 -6.52 -3.28
CA MET A 1 55.05 -6.27 -3.47
C MET A 1 54.32 -6.86 -2.28
N LEU A 2 54.07 -6.06 -1.24
CA LEU A 2 53.27 -6.46 -0.08
C LEU A 2 51.90 -5.79 -0.23
N CYS A 3 50.86 -6.60 -0.32
CA CYS A 3 49.47 -6.18 -0.45
C CYS A 3 48.94 -5.84 0.95
N ALA A 4 48.68 -4.57 1.23
CA ALA A 4 48.03 -4.14 2.46
C ALA A 4 46.51 -4.27 2.28
N ILE A 5 45.90 -5.18 3.05
CA ILE A 5 44.44 -5.31 3.15
C ILE A 5 43.96 -4.12 3.99
N ILE A 6 43.37 -3.12 3.33
CA ILE A 6 42.65 -2.04 4.00
C ILE A 6 41.25 -2.57 4.32
N THR A 7 41.07 -3.10 5.52
CA THR A 7 39.74 -3.27 6.12
C THR A 7 39.18 -1.89 6.43
N TRP A 8 38.21 -1.44 5.63
CA TRP A 8 37.37 -0.30 5.96
C TRP A 8 36.50 -0.70 7.16
N LEU A 9 36.92 -0.31 8.36
CA LEU A 9 36.00 -0.17 9.48
C LEU A 9 35.06 0.98 9.13
N LEU A 10 33.84 0.65 8.69
CA LEU A 10 32.75 1.62 8.67
C LEU A 10 32.63 2.19 10.09
N PRO A 11 32.58 3.52 10.25
CA PRO A 11 32.31 4.09 11.56
C PRO A 11 30.92 3.61 11.99
N VAL A 12 30.86 2.94 13.14
CA VAL A 12 29.60 2.70 13.84
C VAL A 12 29.01 4.09 14.09
N ALA A 13 27.89 4.40 13.43
CA ALA A 13 27.13 5.61 13.69
C ALA A 13 27.00 5.75 15.22
N SER A 14 27.43 6.89 15.76
CA SER A 14 27.32 7.13 17.20
C SER A 14 25.85 7.12 17.56
N ALA A 15 25.37 6.01 18.14
CA ALA A 15 24.02 5.91 18.65
C ALA A 15 23.78 7.09 19.59
N LEU A 16 22.63 7.77 19.42
CA LEU A 16 22.20 8.80 20.36
C LEU A 16 22.20 8.22 21.78
N PRO A 17 22.56 8.99 22.82
CA PRO A 17 22.52 8.52 24.19
C PRO A 17 21.14 7.97 24.56
N ASP A 18 21.11 6.89 25.35
CA ASP A 18 19.88 6.22 25.78
C ASP A 18 18.85 7.22 26.32
N GLY A 19 17.65 7.22 25.73
CA GLY A 19 16.52 8.05 26.15
C GLY A 19 16.40 9.44 25.52
N VAL A 20 17.38 9.92 24.74
CA VAL A 20 17.28 11.21 24.04
C VAL A 20 16.20 11.18 22.95
N SER A 21 16.12 10.07 22.20
CA SER A 21 15.06 9.79 21.21
C SER A 21 13.66 9.97 21.81
N ARG A 22 13.46 9.44 23.02
CA ARG A 22 12.19 9.46 23.75
C ARG A 22 11.78 10.87 24.14
N ILE A 23 12.71 11.67 24.65
CA ILE A 23 12.47 13.07 25.02
C ILE A 23 12.03 13.89 23.79
N ILE A 24 12.71 13.72 22.65
CA ILE A 24 12.35 14.41 21.41
C ILE A 24 10.93 14.02 20.98
N PHE A 25 10.64 12.72 20.99
CA PHE A 25 9.33 12.18 20.63
C PHE A 25 8.20 12.76 21.50
N ASP A 26 8.36 12.72 22.83
CA ASP A 26 7.35 13.18 23.78
C ASP A 26 7.12 14.70 23.68
N ASN A 27 8.16 15.48 23.40
CA ASN A 27 8.05 16.92 23.15
C ASN A 27 7.20 17.22 21.91
N ILE A 28 7.47 16.55 20.79
CA ILE A 28 6.71 16.75 19.53
C ILE A 28 5.25 16.29 19.70
N LYS A 29 5.03 15.14 20.35
CA LYS A 29 3.70 14.64 20.70
C LYS A 29 2.88 15.67 21.47
N THR A 30 3.49 16.26 22.51
CA THR A 30 2.85 17.27 23.36
C THR A 30 2.52 18.55 22.60
N GLN A 31 3.45 19.04 21.77
CA GLN A 31 3.23 20.23 20.93
C GLN A 31 2.05 20.07 19.96
N LYS A 32 1.87 18.86 19.42
CA LYS A 32 0.79 18.55 18.47
C LYS A 32 -0.52 18.16 19.14
N ASN A 33 -0.57 18.10 20.47
CA ASN A 33 -1.74 17.67 21.25
C ASN A 33 -2.29 16.30 20.78
N LEU A 34 -1.38 15.37 20.46
CA LEU A 34 -1.74 14.04 19.96
C LEU A 34 -2.01 13.08 21.12
N VAL A 35 -3.12 12.35 21.02
CA VAL A 35 -3.49 11.28 21.94
C VAL A 35 -3.29 9.95 21.22
N TYR A 36 -2.45 9.09 21.80
CA TYR A 36 -2.15 7.75 21.32
C TYR A 36 -2.64 6.71 22.33
N THR A 37 -3.00 5.52 21.85
CA THR A 37 -3.04 4.34 22.73
C THR A 37 -1.61 3.92 23.11
N PRO A 38 -1.41 3.16 24.21
CA PRO A 38 -0.09 2.65 24.58
C PRO A 38 0.60 1.87 23.44
N GLU A 39 -0.16 1.08 22.69
CA GLU A 39 0.33 0.27 21.58
C GLU A 39 0.78 1.15 20.40
N GLU A 40 0.00 2.17 20.04
CA GLU A 40 0.33 3.09 18.94
C GLU A 40 1.56 3.93 19.25
N GLU A 41 1.66 4.40 20.49
CA GLU A 41 2.78 5.19 20.96
C GLU A 41 4.07 4.37 20.94
N LEU A 42 4.01 3.12 21.41
CA LEU A 42 5.14 2.20 21.34
C LEU A 42 5.53 1.96 19.87
N GLN A 43 4.57 1.66 19.00
CA GLN A 43 4.84 1.40 17.59
C GLN A 43 5.44 2.61 16.86
N HIS A 44 4.92 3.81 17.13
CA HIS A 44 5.43 5.05 16.58
C HIS A 44 6.85 5.31 17.10
N PHE A 45 7.05 5.24 18.41
CA PHE A 45 8.34 5.49 19.03
C PHE A 45 9.41 4.52 18.53
N SER A 46 9.12 3.21 18.46
CA SER A 46 10.07 2.22 17.94
C SER A 46 10.47 2.49 16.49
N ARG A 47 9.56 2.96 15.63
CA ARG A 47 9.89 3.37 14.26
C ARG A 47 10.69 4.66 14.23
N PHE A 48 10.26 5.66 14.98
CA PHE A 48 10.92 6.96 15.08
C PHE A 48 12.37 6.80 15.55
N GLU A 49 12.59 6.02 16.60
CA GLU A 49 13.92 5.74 17.15
C GLU A 49 14.81 5.03 16.14
N ARG A 50 14.32 3.96 15.49
CA ARG A 50 15.07 3.22 14.48
C ARG A 50 15.50 4.11 13.31
N GLU A 51 14.60 4.94 12.79
CA GLU A 51 14.90 5.83 11.65
C GLU A 51 15.78 7.00 12.07
N LEU A 52 15.63 7.52 13.29
CA LEU A 52 16.48 8.58 13.84
C LEU A 52 17.92 8.08 14.05
N GLN A 53 18.08 6.86 14.57
CA GLN A 53 19.40 6.22 14.73
C GLN A 53 20.09 5.92 13.39
N ALA A 54 19.31 5.72 12.33
CA ALA A 54 19.83 5.53 10.97
C ALA A 54 20.30 6.83 10.29
N LYS A 55 20.10 8.01 10.92
CA LYS A 55 20.60 9.28 10.39
C LYS A 55 22.04 9.49 10.83
N ASP A 56 22.93 9.66 9.86
CA ASP A 56 24.36 9.91 10.10
C ASP A 56 24.67 11.37 10.50
N VAL A 57 23.68 12.27 10.46
CA VAL A 57 23.83 13.69 10.78
C VAL A 57 22.76 14.14 11.78
N PRO A 58 23.09 15.10 12.67
CA PRO A 58 22.10 15.72 13.55
C PRO A 58 21.01 16.42 12.73
N LEU A 59 19.75 16.13 13.04
CA LEU A 59 18.60 16.75 12.40
C LEU A 59 18.23 18.08 13.08
N SER A 60 17.80 19.06 12.29
CA SER A 60 17.15 20.28 12.77
C SER A 60 15.78 19.98 13.39
N SER A 61 15.21 20.95 14.12
CA SER A 61 13.87 20.80 14.71
C SER A 61 12.77 20.53 13.67
N ASN A 62 12.86 21.11 12.47
CA ASN A 62 11.90 20.88 11.40
C ASN A 62 12.03 19.45 10.83
N GLU A 63 13.26 18.98 10.60
CA GLU A 63 13.50 17.62 10.12
C GLU A 63 13.09 16.56 11.15
N LEU A 64 13.22 16.85 12.45
CA LEU A 64 12.70 15.98 13.51
C LEU A 64 11.17 15.93 13.51
N ALA A 65 10.51 17.06 13.27
CA ALA A 65 9.04 17.11 13.15
C ALA A 65 8.55 16.35 11.90
N GLU A 66 9.27 16.45 10.78
CA GLU A 66 8.98 15.70 9.56
C GLU A 66 9.19 14.20 9.77
N LEU A 67 10.33 13.80 10.35
CA LEU A 67 10.62 12.42 10.70
C LEU A 67 9.56 11.83 11.63
N TYR A 68 9.09 12.61 12.61
CA TYR A 68 7.99 12.23 13.48
C TYR A 68 6.71 11.94 12.69
N GLU A 69 6.33 12.79 11.74
CA GLU A 69 5.14 12.57 10.90
C GLU A 69 5.30 11.37 9.97
N ASP A 70 6.48 11.19 9.36
CA ASP A 70 6.74 10.07 8.44
C ASP A 70 6.69 8.70 9.12
N THR A 71 7.15 8.66 10.38
CA THR A 71 7.20 7.45 11.21
C THR A 71 5.89 7.19 11.97
N ARG A 72 4.95 8.15 11.95
CA ARG A 72 3.63 8.02 12.56
C ARG A 72 2.86 6.84 11.97
N PRO A 73 2.08 6.09 12.78
CA PRO A 73 1.18 5.06 12.25
C PRO A 73 0.27 5.62 11.17
N ALA A 74 -0.03 4.82 10.14
CA ALA A 74 -0.85 5.27 9.01
C ALA A 74 -2.32 5.49 9.42
N ILE A 75 -2.79 4.73 10.42
CA ILE A 75 -4.11 4.86 11.02
C ILE A 75 -3.89 4.84 12.54
N VAL A 76 -4.51 5.79 13.24
CA VAL A 76 -4.53 5.88 14.71
C VAL A 76 -5.99 5.89 15.18
N GLN A 77 -6.24 5.46 16.41
CA GLN A 77 -7.57 5.28 16.97
C GLN A 77 -8.36 6.60 16.98
N SER A 78 -7.70 7.72 17.29
CA SER A 78 -8.35 9.04 17.24
C SER A 78 -8.88 9.41 15.85
N LEU A 79 -8.17 9.02 14.78
CA LEU A 79 -8.63 9.20 13.41
C LEU A 79 -9.77 8.23 13.08
N VAL A 80 -9.67 6.98 13.55
CA VAL A 80 -10.75 5.99 13.41
C VAL A 80 -12.04 6.48 14.07
N ASP A 81 -11.95 6.98 15.30
CA ASP A 81 -13.07 7.52 16.07
C ASP A 81 -13.69 8.74 15.36
N GLU A 82 -12.86 9.66 14.88
CA GLU A 82 -13.32 10.82 14.12
C GLU A 82 -14.06 10.38 12.84
N ILE A 83 -13.48 9.48 12.05
CA ILE A 83 -14.10 8.97 10.82
C ILE A 83 -15.44 8.30 11.14
N ASN A 84 -15.46 7.37 12.09
CA ASN A 84 -16.65 6.61 12.45
C ASN A 84 -17.73 7.49 13.11
N SER A 85 -17.38 8.67 13.65
CA SER A 85 -18.35 9.66 14.14
C SER A 85 -19.04 10.44 13.01
N LYS A 86 -18.39 10.56 11.85
CA LYS A 86 -18.87 11.38 10.72
C LYS A 86 -19.61 10.57 9.65
N GLN A 87 -19.48 9.25 9.65
CA GLN A 87 -20.11 8.36 8.67
C GLN A 87 -20.47 6.99 9.26
N ASN A 88 -21.41 6.28 8.64
CA ASN A 88 -21.88 4.96 9.08
C ASN A 88 -22.05 3.93 7.93
N LEU A 89 -21.43 4.18 6.76
CA LEU A 89 -21.51 3.29 5.59
C LEU A 89 -20.43 2.20 5.59
N TRP A 90 -19.34 2.44 6.30
CA TRP A 90 -18.23 1.50 6.52
C TRP A 90 -17.63 1.75 7.89
N THR A 91 -16.74 0.88 8.34
CA THR A 91 -16.09 1.00 9.66
C THR A 91 -14.59 1.10 9.46
N ALA A 92 -14.00 2.23 9.85
CA ALA A 92 -12.55 2.36 9.95
C ALA A 92 -12.05 1.48 11.11
N SER A 93 -10.89 0.85 10.94
CA SER A 93 -10.26 0.02 11.97
C SER A 93 -8.74 0.19 11.93
N THR A 94 -8.12 0.11 13.11
CA THR A 94 -6.67 0.02 13.33
C THR A 94 -6.12 -1.39 13.11
N ASP A 95 -6.98 -2.40 12.94
CA ASP A 95 -6.60 -3.81 12.78
C ASP A 95 -5.91 -4.09 11.43
N GLN A 96 -5.98 -3.14 10.50
CA GLN A 96 -5.32 -3.25 9.20
C GLN A 96 -3.85 -2.89 9.35
N GLU A 97 -2.96 -3.81 8.98
CA GLU A 97 -1.53 -3.53 8.89
C GLU A 97 -1.25 -2.42 7.87
N ARG A 98 -0.20 -1.62 8.12
CA ARG A 98 0.20 -0.58 7.15
C ARG A 98 0.66 -1.27 5.87
N PHE A 99 0.10 -0.87 4.73
CA PHE A 99 0.66 -1.25 3.45
C PHE A 99 2.13 -0.79 3.36
N TYR A 100 3.05 -1.74 3.33
CA TYR A 100 4.48 -1.43 3.18
C TYR A 100 4.71 -0.81 1.80
N GLY A 101 5.45 0.31 1.73
CA GLY A 101 5.70 0.98 0.45
C GLY A 101 4.53 1.81 -0.09
N ARG A 102 3.71 2.45 0.77
CA ARG A 102 2.52 3.26 0.43
C ARG A 102 2.63 4.21 -0.78
N LEU A 103 3.82 4.73 -1.09
CA LEU A 103 4.06 5.62 -2.24
C LEU A 103 4.14 4.89 -3.59
N LYS A 104 4.18 3.55 -3.58
CA LYS A 104 4.36 2.71 -4.76
C LYS A 104 3.15 1.81 -5.02
N LEU A 105 1.99 2.04 -4.40
CA LEU A 105 0.82 1.15 -4.55
C LEU A 105 -0.19 1.62 -5.58
N CYS A 106 -0.02 2.83 -6.12
CA CYS A 106 -0.82 3.36 -7.23
C CYS A 106 0.15 3.74 -8.36
N GLY A 107 0.16 2.97 -9.44
CA GLY A 107 1.06 3.21 -10.57
C GLY A 107 0.37 3.31 -11.93
N THR A 108 -0.96 3.36 -11.97
CA THR A 108 -1.70 3.67 -13.20
C THR A 108 -1.46 5.13 -13.57
N LEU A 109 -0.92 5.36 -14.77
CA LEU A 109 -0.85 6.68 -15.38
C LEU A 109 -2.16 6.94 -16.12
N LEU A 110 -2.77 8.10 -15.85
CA LEU A 110 -3.98 8.55 -16.52
C LEU A 110 -3.57 9.34 -17.76
N GLU A 111 -3.18 8.65 -18.81
CA GLU A 111 -3.08 9.25 -20.15
C GLU A 111 -4.41 9.04 -20.87
N GLU A 112 -4.87 10.04 -21.61
CA GLU A 112 -6.05 9.88 -22.46
C GLU A 112 -5.75 8.79 -23.49
N ALA A 113 -6.58 7.75 -23.53
CA ALA A 113 -6.49 6.73 -24.57
C ALA A 113 -6.95 7.35 -25.90
N GLU A 114 -6.03 8.00 -26.61
CA GLU A 114 -6.31 8.58 -27.92
C GLU A 114 -6.69 7.47 -28.92
N GLY A 115 -7.83 7.64 -29.61
CA GLY A 115 -8.17 6.83 -30.78
C GLY A 115 -8.93 5.52 -30.54
N LEU A 116 -9.43 5.24 -29.34
CA LEU A 116 -10.36 4.13 -29.12
C LEU A 116 -11.81 4.61 -29.26
N GLU A 117 -12.59 3.93 -30.11
CA GLU A 117 -14.02 4.19 -30.22
C GLU A 117 -14.74 3.74 -28.94
N GLU A 118 -15.59 4.62 -28.42
CA GLU A 118 -16.46 4.27 -27.30
C GLU A 118 -17.46 3.19 -27.75
N LYS A 119 -17.53 2.09 -27.00
CA LYS A 119 -18.51 1.04 -27.25
C LYS A 119 -19.88 1.50 -26.77
N VAL A 120 -20.76 1.85 -27.71
CA VAL A 120 -22.15 2.24 -27.43
C VAL A 120 -23.04 0.99 -27.28
N TYR A 121 -23.76 0.91 -26.17
CA TYR A 121 -24.75 -0.14 -25.92
C TYR A 121 -26.18 0.41 -26.19
N PRO A 122 -27.01 -0.29 -26.97
CA PRO A 122 -28.39 0.15 -27.19
C PRO A 122 -29.20 0.10 -25.89
N PRO A 123 -30.14 1.04 -25.66
CA PRO A 123 -30.89 1.13 -24.39
C PRO A 123 -31.60 -0.17 -23.97
N GLY A 124 -32.05 -0.97 -24.94
CA GLY A 124 -32.71 -2.25 -24.68
C GLY A 124 -31.79 -3.34 -24.12
N GLU A 125 -30.48 -3.26 -24.35
CA GLU A 125 -29.51 -4.24 -23.85
C GLU A 125 -29.18 -4.01 -22.37
N LEU A 126 -29.33 -2.76 -21.90
CA LEU A 126 -29.14 -2.38 -20.49
C LEU A 126 -30.41 -2.60 -19.64
N ALA A 127 -31.56 -2.86 -20.26
CA ALA A 127 -32.84 -3.00 -19.57
C ALA A 127 -32.94 -4.24 -18.66
N ALA A 128 -32.07 -5.23 -18.87
CA ALA A 128 -32.08 -6.50 -18.14
C ALA A 128 -30.90 -6.67 -17.15
N ILE A 129 -30.22 -5.58 -16.77
CA ILE A 129 -29.13 -5.65 -15.78
C ILE A 129 -29.72 -5.93 -14.40
N PRO A 130 -29.24 -6.98 -13.69
CA PRO A 130 -29.74 -7.30 -12.36
C PRO A 130 -29.35 -6.22 -11.35
N SER A 131 -30.19 -6.01 -10.33
CA SER A 131 -29.91 -5.07 -9.24
C SER A 131 -28.72 -5.47 -8.35
N SER A 132 -28.29 -6.73 -8.45
CA SER A 132 -27.10 -7.27 -7.78
C SER A 132 -26.48 -8.35 -8.65
N PHE A 133 -25.16 -8.31 -8.78
CA PHE A 133 -24.40 -9.31 -9.52
C PHE A 133 -23.04 -9.52 -8.87
N ASP A 134 -22.73 -10.79 -8.55
CA ASP A 134 -21.40 -11.21 -8.16
C ASP A 134 -20.92 -12.28 -9.15
N ALA A 135 -19.86 -11.98 -9.90
CA ALA A 135 -19.29 -12.88 -10.89
C ALA A 135 -18.82 -14.21 -10.26
N ARG A 136 -18.43 -14.20 -8.99
CA ARG A 136 -18.00 -15.40 -8.24
C ARG A 136 -19.16 -16.36 -7.99
N ASP A 137 -20.37 -15.84 -7.90
CA ASP A 137 -21.59 -16.63 -7.70
C ASP A 137 -22.23 -17.04 -9.04
N ALA A 138 -22.12 -16.18 -10.06
CA ALA A 138 -22.62 -16.44 -11.41
C ALA A 138 -21.78 -17.51 -12.14
N PHE A 139 -20.46 -17.53 -11.93
CA PHE A 139 -19.51 -18.45 -12.58
C PHE A 139 -18.77 -19.28 -11.53
N LYS A 140 -19.50 -20.20 -10.88
CA LYS A 140 -19.01 -20.97 -9.72
C LYS A 140 -17.76 -21.79 -10.04
N GLU A 141 -17.67 -22.32 -11.25
CA GLU A 141 -16.50 -23.05 -11.76
C GLU A 141 -15.24 -22.18 -11.87
N CYS A 142 -15.41 -20.85 -11.93
CA CYS A 142 -14.35 -19.84 -12.00
C CYS A 142 -14.21 -19.02 -10.71
N LYS A 143 -14.95 -19.37 -9.64
CA LYS A 143 -14.95 -18.62 -8.38
C LYS A 143 -13.55 -18.37 -7.82
N GLY A 144 -12.67 -19.38 -7.90
CA GLY A 144 -11.28 -19.27 -7.42
C GLY A 144 -10.41 -18.34 -8.27
N VAL A 145 -10.69 -18.22 -9.57
CA VAL A 145 -9.96 -17.34 -10.50
C VAL A 145 -10.45 -15.91 -10.35
N ILE A 146 -11.77 -15.71 -10.34
CA ILE A 146 -12.42 -14.40 -10.25
C ILE A 146 -12.23 -13.80 -8.85
N GLY A 147 -12.27 -14.62 -7.80
CA GLY A 147 -12.10 -14.19 -6.42
C GLY A 147 -10.65 -14.15 -5.95
N HIS A 148 -9.67 -14.35 -6.83
CA HIS A 148 -8.27 -14.32 -6.45
C HIS A 148 -7.84 -12.88 -6.12
N VAL A 149 -7.47 -12.64 -4.87
CA VAL A 149 -6.96 -11.34 -4.42
C VAL A 149 -5.45 -11.28 -4.69
N TRP A 150 -5.05 -10.37 -5.58
CA TRP A 150 -3.66 -10.17 -5.96
C TRP A 150 -2.91 -9.29 -4.95
N ASP A 151 -1.66 -9.65 -4.66
CA ASP A 151 -0.71 -8.81 -3.94
C ASP A 151 0.30 -8.22 -4.94
N GLN A 152 0.21 -6.90 -5.17
CA GLN A 152 1.14 -6.19 -6.05
C GLN A 152 2.50 -5.88 -5.39
N SER A 153 2.64 -6.20 -4.10
CA SER A 153 3.78 -5.84 -3.26
C SER A 153 4.07 -4.33 -3.29
N ALA A 154 5.29 -3.91 -2.98
CA ALA A 154 5.72 -2.50 -3.03
C ALA A 154 6.01 -2.01 -4.47
N CYS A 155 5.14 -2.33 -5.43
CA CYS A 155 5.26 -1.97 -6.85
C CYS A 155 3.97 -1.35 -7.40
N GLY A 156 4.10 -0.33 -8.26
CA GLY A 156 2.96 0.37 -8.87
C GLY A 156 2.35 -0.42 -10.03
N SER A 157 2.21 -1.73 -9.89
CA SER A 157 1.83 -2.65 -10.97
C SER A 157 0.32 -2.87 -11.10
N CYS A 158 -0.51 -2.06 -10.42
CA CYS A 158 -1.97 -2.15 -10.51
C CYS A 158 -2.50 -2.07 -11.96
N TRP A 159 -1.84 -1.28 -12.81
CA TRP A 159 -2.16 -1.18 -14.25
C TRP A 159 -1.92 -2.49 -15.01
N ALA A 160 -1.01 -3.35 -14.55
CA ALA A 160 -0.69 -4.63 -15.17
C ALA A 160 -1.55 -5.76 -14.57
N ILE A 161 -1.80 -5.73 -13.26
CA ILE A 161 -2.60 -6.74 -12.55
C ILE A 161 -4.08 -6.66 -12.98
N ALA A 162 -4.68 -5.47 -13.00
CA ALA A 162 -6.10 -5.30 -13.31
C ALA A 162 -6.54 -5.92 -14.67
N PRO A 163 -5.85 -5.66 -15.81
CA PRO A 163 -6.23 -6.27 -17.08
C PRO A 163 -5.97 -7.79 -17.11
N VAL A 164 -4.91 -8.26 -16.45
CA VAL A 164 -4.61 -9.70 -16.34
C VAL A 164 -5.68 -10.43 -15.52
N GLU A 165 -6.16 -9.84 -14.43
CA GLU A 165 -7.29 -10.34 -13.63
C GLU A 165 -8.57 -10.45 -14.48
N ALA A 166 -8.92 -9.38 -15.21
CA ALA A 166 -10.08 -9.40 -16.10
C ALA A 166 -9.95 -10.44 -17.21
N PHE A 167 -8.74 -10.65 -17.76
CA PHE A 167 -8.50 -11.66 -18.79
C PHE A 167 -8.58 -13.09 -18.23
N ASN A 168 -8.02 -13.33 -17.05
CA ASN A 168 -8.14 -14.60 -16.33
C ASN A 168 -9.61 -15.00 -16.13
N ALA A 169 -10.44 -14.06 -15.66
CA ALA A 169 -11.88 -14.28 -15.48
C ALA A 169 -12.55 -14.67 -16.81
N ARG A 170 -12.32 -13.89 -17.88
CA ARG A 170 -12.92 -14.14 -19.20
C ARG A 170 -12.48 -15.48 -19.80
N LEU A 171 -11.20 -15.82 -19.69
CA LEU A 171 -10.65 -17.07 -20.21
C LEU A 171 -11.24 -18.27 -19.47
N CYS A 172 -11.33 -18.18 -18.15
CA CYS A 172 -11.96 -19.22 -17.34
C CYS A 172 -13.43 -19.43 -17.73
N ILE A 173 -14.23 -18.34 -17.77
CA ILE A 173 -15.65 -18.39 -18.15
C ILE A 173 -15.82 -18.97 -19.55
N LYS A 174 -15.03 -18.50 -20.53
CA LYS A 174 -15.12 -18.96 -21.92
C LYS A 174 -14.78 -20.46 -22.04
N SER A 175 -13.88 -20.95 -21.20
CA SER A 175 -13.47 -22.36 -21.18
C SER A 175 -14.42 -23.27 -20.39
N GLY A 176 -15.44 -22.71 -19.71
CA GLY A 176 -16.29 -23.44 -18.76
C GLY A 176 -15.49 -23.99 -17.59
N GLY A 177 -14.51 -23.23 -17.07
CA GLY A 177 -13.67 -23.62 -15.95
C GLY A 177 -12.51 -24.57 -16.29
N LYS A 178 -12.35 -25.00 -17.55
CA LYS A 178 -11.24 -25.89 -17.95
C LYS A 178 -9.87 -25.21 -17.85
N PHE A 179 -9.81 -23.91 -18.16
CA PHE A 179 -8.66 -23.08 -17.88
C PHE A 179 -8.93 -22.31 -16.59
N ASN A 180 -8.19 -22.62 -15.53
CA ASN A 180 -8.38 -22.02 -14.21
C ASN A 180 -7.05 -21.57 -13.57
N GLN A 181 -6.03 -21.36 -14.41
CA GLN A 181 -4.72 -20.88 -13.98
C GLN A 181 -4.68 -19.35 -14.05
N LEU A 182 -3.80 -18.75 -13.25
CA LEU A 182 -3.54 -17.31 -13.31
C LEU A 182 -2.46 -17.02 -14.35
N LEU A 183 -2.78 -16.16 -15.31
CA LEU A 183 -1.82 -15.61 -16.26
C LEU A 183 -0.82 -14.69 -15.55
N SER A 184 0.38 -14.56 -16.14
CA SER A 184 1.48 -13.81 -15.54
C SER A 184 1.25 -12.30 -15.58
N ALA A 185 0.95 -11.70 -14.43
CA ALA A 185 0.98 -10.25 -14.26
C ALA A 185 2.41 -9.68 -14.43
N GLY A 186 3.44 -10.46 -14.12
CA GLY A 186 4.84 -10.08 -14.31
C GLY A 186 5.23 -9.93 -15.78
N GLU A 187 4.66 -10.77 -16.66
CA GLU A 187 4.86 -10.65 -18.11
C GLU A 187 4.24 -9.35 -18.64
N MET A 188 3.00 -9.05 -18.22
CA MET A 188 2.34 -7.80 -18.56
C MET A 188 3.15 -6.58 -18.09
N LEU A 189 3.72 -6.67 -16.89
CA LEU A 189 4.58 -5.64 -16.31
C LEU A 189 5.90 -5.46 -17.07
N ALA A 190 6.54 -6.55 -17.52
CA ALA A 190 7.89 -6.53 -18.10
C ALA A 190 7.92 -6.26 -19.61
N CYS A 191 6.85 -6.62 -20.33
CA CYS A 191 6.85 -6.64 -21.80
C CYS A 191 5.93 -5.59 -22.43
N CYS A 192 5.09 -4.91 -21.64
CA CYS A 192 4.33 -3.77 -22.14
C CYS A 192 5.23 -2.53 -22.16
N ASN A 193 5.92 -2.33 -23.29
CA ASN A 193 6.67 -1.11 -23.54
C ASN A 193 5.68 0.00 -23.91
N SER A 194 5.41 0.89 -22.97
CA SER A 194 4.81 2.21 -23.22
C SER A 194 5.60 2.99 -24.26
#